data_AF-A0A7V9FH44-F1
#
_entry.id   AF-A0A7V9FH44-F1
#
_cell.length_a   1.000
_cell.length_b   1.000
_cell.length_c   1.000
_cell.angle_alpha   90.00
_cell.angle_beta   90.00
_cell.angle_gamma   90.00
#
_symmetry.space_group_name_H-M   'P 1'
#
loop_
_entity.id
_entity.type
_entity.pdbx_description
1 polymer ?
#
loop_
_entity_poly.entity_id
_entity_poly.type
_entity_poly.pdbx_seq_one_letter_code
_entity_poly.pdbx_strand_id
1 'polypeptide(L)'
;RHDLGKLCFGFTVFWAYLMWAQFLVIWYGNLPEETGFVFARLWGNWLPVGRAVFLGMFVIPFFGLLGVAPKKTRLTLGFFAVLSLAALWLERYLLVMPSVSALTGPHFGFAEAGPTLAFVGLYLLTYALFARTFPMVSPRLAEITLNRERGHATVEAEFLHEEGAQDYVRPELVERREKPR
;
A
#
# COMPACT_ATOMS: atom_id res chain seq x y z
N ARG A 1 -1.75 -12.97 -0.35
CA ARG A 1 -1.06 -12.01 -1.25
C ARG A 1 -0.42 -10.92 -0.41
N HIS A 2 0.87 -10.68 -0.58
CA HIS A 2 1.72 -9.82 0.27
C HIS A 2 2.27 -8.61 -0.53
N ASP A 3 1.78 -8.43 -1.75
CA ASP A 3 2.41 -7.53 -2.72
C ASP A 3 2.23 -6.06 -2.33
N LEU A 4 1.09 -5.70 -1.73
CA LEU A 4 0.85 -4.36 -1.16
C LEU A 4 1.84 -4.04 -0.03
N GLY A 5 2.14 -4.99 0.86
CA GLY A 5 3.11 -4.77 1.93
C GLY A 5 4.55 -4.60 1.43
N LYS A 6 4.92 -5.26 0.32
CA LYS A 6 6.21 -5.02 -0.35
C LYS A 6 6.24 -3.65 -1.01
N LEU A 7 5.15 -3.27 -1.65
CA LEU A 7 5.01 -1.98 -2.32
C LEU A 7 5.07 -0.82 -1.32
N CYS A 8 4.34 -0.88 -0.19
CA CYS A 8 4.43 0.11 0.88
C CYS A 8 5.86 0.22 1.43
N PHE A 9 6.51 -0.90 1.72
CA PHE A 9 7.92 -0.90 2.16
C PHE A 9 8.86 -0.29 1.10
N GLY A 10 8.65 -0.63 -0.17
CA GLY A 10 9.40 -0.05 -1.28
C GLY A 10 9.22 1.47 -1.37
N PHE A 11 8.00 1.98 -1.22
CA PHE A 11 7.73 3.41 -1.20
C PHE A 11 8.34 4.13 0.00
N THR A 12 8.38 3.50 1.17
CA THR A 12 9.11 4.00 2.34
C THR A 12 10.59 4.23 2.03
N VAL A 13 11.26 3.25 1.43
CA VAL A 13 12.68 3.35 1.05
C VAL A 13 12.87 4.38 -0.07
N PHE A 14 11.97 4.37 -1.06
CA PHE A 14 12.01 5.30 -2.18
C PHE A 14 11.85 6.76 -1.74
N TRP A 15 10.93 7.04 -0.82
CA TRP A 15 10.77 8.38 -0.25
C TRP A 15 12.04 8.85 0.45
N ALA A 16 12.66 8.00 1.27
CA ALA A 16 13.91 8.33 1.95
C ALA A 16 15.05 8.58 0.96
N TYR A 17 15.10 7.80 -0.13
CA TYR A 17 16.04 8.04 -1.23
C TYR A 17 15.84 9.42 -1.86
N LEU A 18 14.60 9.81 -2.20
CA LEU A 18 14.32 11.12 -2.82
C LEU A 18 14.70 12.27 -1.89
N MET A 19 14.33 12.19 -0.62
CA MET A 19 14.69 13.19 0.40
C MET A 19 16.21 13.31 0.56
N TRP A 20 16.91 12.19 0.62
CA TRP A 20 18.36 12.17 0.77
C TRP A 20 19.08 12.68 -0.48
N ALA A 21 18.64 12.29 -1.67
CA ALA A 21 19.20 12.74 -2.94
C ALA A 21 19.06 14.26 -3.10
N GLN A 22 17.92 14.83 -2.69
CA GLN A 22 17.74 16.28 -2.66
C GLN A 22 18.66 16.96 -1.64
N PHE A 23 18.66 16.46 -0.40
CA PHE A 23 19.42 17.06 0.69
C PHE A 23 20.93 17.07 0.40
N LEU A 24 21.48 15.96 -0.11
CA LEU A 24 22.90 15.84 -0.40
C LEU A 24 23.40 16.87 -1.41
N VAL A 25 22.64 17.11 -2.49
CA VAL A 25 23.05 18.06 -3.52
C VAL A 25 23.07 19.49 -2.97
N ILE A 26 22.05 19.87 -2.19
CA ILE A 26 21.99 21.20 -1.56
C ILE A 26 23.12 21.37 -0.54
N TRP A 27 23.35 20.34 0.27
CA TRP A 27 24.40 20.39 1.29
C TRP A 27 25.80 20.44 0.69
N TYR A 28 26.07 19.65 -0.34
CA TYR A 28 27.38 19.62 -1.00
C TYR A 28 27.63 20.86 -1.86
N GLY A 29 26.60 21.38 -2.53
CA GLY A 29 26.68 22.62 -3.29
C GLY A 29 26.91 23.84 -2.40
N ASN A 30 26.25 23.88 -1.23
CA ASN A 30 26.34 24.96 -0.23
C ASN A 30 26.18 26.39 -0.82
N LEU A 31 25.26 26.54 -1.79
CA LEU A 31 24.91 27.86 -2.32
C LEU A 31 24.02 28.60 -1.31
N PRO A 32 24.34 29.86 -0.94
CA PRO A 32 23.55 30.64 0.02
C PRO A 32 22.07 30.77 -0.34
N GLU A 33 21.76 30.86 -1.64
CA GLU A 33 20.40 31.06 -2.15
C GLU A 33 19.51 29.82 -1.95
N GLU A 34 20.09 28.61 -2.03
CA GLU A 34 19.36 27.34 -2.00
C GLU A 34 19.30 26.71 -0.60
N THR A 35 20.29 26.98 0.24
CA THR A 35 20.40 26.40 1.59
C THR A 35 19.33 26.93 2.55
N GLY A 36 18.83 28.15 2.33
CA GLY A 36 17.80 28.77 3.17
C GLY A 36 16.52 27.93 3.27
N PHE A 37 16.13 27.24 2.20
CA PHE A 37 14.96 26.36 2.18
C PHE A 37 15.09 25.21 3.19
N VAL A 38 16.27 24.58 3.24
CA VAL A 38 16.56 23.44 4.10
C VAL A 38 16.73 23.89 5.56
N PHE A 39 17.42 25.00 5.79
CA PHE A 39 17.60 25.56 7.13
C PHE A 39 16.27 25.92 7.81
N ALA A 40 15.34 26.53 7.08
CA ALA A 40 14.04 26.91 7.62
C ALA A 40 13.20 25.71 8.12
N ARG A 41 13.50 24.48 7.65
CA ARG A 41 12.70 23.27 7.93
C ARG A 41 13.39 22.28 8.86
N LEU A 42 14.73 22.21 8.79
CA LEU A 42 15.52 21.27 9.58
C LEU A 42 16.17 21.90 10.82
N TRP A 43 15.98 23.20 11.05
CA TRP A 43 16.47 23.90 12.26
C TRP A 43 15.36 24.68 12.97
N GLY A 44 15.68 25.13 14.19
CA GLY A 44 14.81 25.99 14.99
C GLY A 44 13.48 25.32 15.37
N ASN A 45 12.41 26.11 15.37
CA ASN A 45 11.09 25.68 15.83
C ASN A 45 10.41 24.64 14.93
N TRP A 46 10.88 24.46 13.69
CA TRP A 46 10.33 23.50 12.73
C TRP A 46 10.96 22.10 12.82
N LEU A 47 12.10 21.99 13.51
CA LEU A 47 12.81 20.73 13.71
C LEU A 47 11.95 19.59 14.30
N PRO A 48 11.05 19.83 15.28
CA PRO A 48 10.17 18.78 15.78
C PRO A 48 9.27 18.18 14.70
N VAL A 49 8.75 19.01 13.79
CA VAL A 49 7.91 18.57 12.66
C VAL A 49 8.74 17.78 11.66
N GLY A 50 9.94 18.26 11.31
CA GLY A 50 10.88 17.53 10.44
C GLY A 50 11.24 16.16 10.99
N ARG A 51 11.50 16.06 12.30
CA ARG A 51 11.74 14.77 12.98
C ARG A 51 10.52 13.85 12.93
N ALA A 52 9.33 14.38 13.20
CA ALA A 52 8.09 13.61 13.13
C ALA A 52 7.83 13.05 11.72
N VAL A 53 8.06 13.86 10.68
CA VAL A 53 7.97 13.43 9.28
C VAL A 53 8.96 12.32 9.00
N PHE A 54 10.24 12.50 9.34
CA PHE A 54 11.27 11.48 9.11
C PHE A 54 10.98 10.17 9.84
N LEU A 55 10.50 10.24 11.08
CA LEU A 55 10.10 9.07 11.86
C LEU A 55 8.89 8.35 11.24
N GLY A 56 7.85 9.10 10.87
CA GLY A 56 6.59 8.55 10.36
C GLY A 56 6.65 8.06 8.93
N MET A 57 7.51 8.64 8.10
CA MET A 57 7.70 8.23 6.70
C MET A 57 8.71 7.10 6.54
N PHE A 58 9.84 7.20 7.26
CA PHE A 58 10.95 6.29 7.06
C PHE A 58 11.16 5.37 8.25
N VAL A 59 11.58 5.88 9.41
CA VAL A 59 12.09 5.02 10.50
C VAL A 59 11.05 4.00 10.95
N ILE A 60 9.84 4.44 11.32
CA ILE A 60 8.81 3.55 11.87
C ILE A 60 8.32 2.55 10.82
N PRO A 61 7.93 2.97 9.60
CA PRO A 61 7.53 2.01 8.57
C PRO A 61 8.67 1.10 8.11
N PHE A 62 9.92 1.57 8.06
CA PHE A 62 11.07 0.78 7.63
C PHE A 62 11.32 -0.40 8.57
N PHE A 63 11.45 -0.15 9.87
CA PHE A 63 11.67 -1.21 10.85
C PHE A 63 10.41 -2.06 11.06
N GLY A 64 9.24 -1.42 11.09
CA GLY A 64 7.96 -2.09 11.26
C GLY A 64 7.57 -3.01 10.09
N LEU A 65 7.91 -2.62 8.87
CA LEU A 65 7.72 -3.40 7.65
C LEU A 65 9.03 -4.06 7.20
N LEU A 66 10.01 -4.31 8.07
CA LEU A 66 11.17 -5.10 7.67
C LEU A 66 10.78 -6.58 7.54
N GLY A 67 10.10 -7.09 8.58
CA GLY A 67 9.63 -8.47 8.67
C GLY A 67 8.51 -8.83 7.70
N VAL A 68 8.31 -10.14 7.51
CA VAL A 68 7.24 -10.70 6.65
C VAL A 68 5.89 -10.73 7.38
N ALA A 69 5.88 -10.93 8.70
CA ALA A 69 4.64 -11.04 9.48
C ALA A 69 3.79 -9.74 9.45
N PRO A 70 4.37 -8.54 9.69
CA PRO A 70 3.60 -7.28 9.64
C PRO A 70 3.01 -6.95 8.27
N LYS A 71 3.55 -7.54 7.19
CA LYS A 71 3.09 -7.34 5.82
C LYS A 71 1.94 -8.26 5.41
N LYS A 72 1.63 -9.29 6.21
CA LYS A 72 0.53 -10.24 5.95
C LYS A 72 -0.75 -9.86 6.70
N THR A 73 -0.62 -9.23 7.85
CA THR A 73 -1.76 -8.89 8.71
C THR A 73 -2.39 -7.56 8.27
N ARG A 74 -3.71 -7.57 8.04
CA ARG A 74 -4.45 -6.38 7.55
C ARG A 74 -4.37 -5.22 8.53
N LEU A 75 -4.46 -5.49 9.83
CA LEU A 75 -4.41 -4.45 10.87
C LEU A 75 -3.05 -3.75 10.94
N THR A 76 -1.95 -4.52 10.93
CA THR A 76 -0.60 -3.94 10.97
C THR A 76 -0.29 -3.17 9.70
N LEU A 77 -0.65 -3.71 8.53
CA LEU A 77 -0.45 -3.02 7.26
C LEU A 77 -1.29 -1.74 7.18
N GLY A 78 -2.54 -1.79 7.64
CA GLY A 78 -3.43 -0.62 7.73
C GLY A 78 -2.87 0.45 8.67
N PHE A 79 -2.33 0.06 9.83
CA PHE A 79 -1.67 0.97 10.75
C PHE A 79 -0.50 1.71 10.10
N PHE A 80 0.43 0.99 9.46
CA PHE A 80 1.57 1.63 8.78
C PHE A 80 1.13 2.50 7.61
N ALA A 81 0.10 2.09 6.86
CA ALA A 81 -0.43 2.90 5.77
C ALA A 81 -1.03 4.23 6.29
N VAL A 82 -1.82 4.19 7.36
CA VAL A 82 -2.39 5.41 7.97
C VAL A 82 -1.29 6.28 8.59
N LEU A 83 -0.30 5.67 9.24
CA LEU A 83 0.85 6.39 9.79
C LEU A 83 1.61 7.13 8.69
N SER A 84 1.95 6.45 7.59
CA SER A 84 2.64 7.05 6.45
C SER A 84 1.79 8.12 5.76
N LEU A 85 0.47 7.95 5.68
CA LEU A 85 -0.44 8.96 5.13
C LEU A 85 -0.50 10.22 6.02
N ALA A 86 -0.55 10.06 7.34
CA ALA A 86 -0.48 11.18 8.27
C ALA A 86 0.87 11.89 8.21
N ALA A 87 1.96 11.13 8.09
CA ALA A 87 3.29 11.69 7.88
C ALA A 87 3.41 12.42 6.53
N LEU A 88 2.71 11.96 5.48
CA LEU A 88 2.64 12.63 4.17
C LEU A 88 1.96 13.97 4.27
N TRP A 89 0.83 14.02 4.97
CA TRP A 89 0.14 15.27 5.23
C TRP A 89 1.05 16.24 6.00
N LEU A 90 1.74 15.75 7.04
CA LEU A 90 2.66 16.58 7.83
C LEU A 90 3.87 17.05 7.02
N GLU A 91 4.38 16.23 6.11
CA GLU A 91 5.45 16.61 5.18
C GLU A 91 4.99 17.73 4.26
N ARG A 92 3.79 17.64 3.67
CA ARG A 92 3.25 18.71 2.83
C ARG A 92 3.09 20.01 3.63
N TYR A 93 2.63 19.91 4.88
CA TYR A 93 2.56 21.04 5.80
C TYR A 93 3.95 21.66 6.03
N LEU A 94 4.97 20.85 6.33
CA LEU A 94 6.36 21.31 6.53
C LEU A 94 6.98 21.94 5.27
N LEU A 95 6.62 21.46 4.08
CA LEU A 95 7.14 22.01 2.83
C LEU A 95 6.52 23.37 2.47
N VAL A 96 5.27 23.63 2.85
CA VAL A 96 4.56 24.86 2.48
C VAL A 96 4.64 25.93 3.57
N MET A 97 4.37 25.57 4.83
CA MET A 97 4.08 26.56 5.88
C MET A 97 5.25 27.47 6.25
N PRO A 98 6.51 27.00 6.36
CA PRO A 98 7.64 27.89 6.65
C PRO A 98 7.88 28.96 5.58
N SER A 99 7.36 28.76 4.37
CA SER A 99 7.51 29.72 3.26
C SER A 99 6.38 30.73 3.17
N VAL A 100 5.23 30.47 3.80
CA VAL A 100 4.02 31.31 3.67
C VAL A 100 3.64 31.97 4.99
N SER A 101 3.96 31.34 6.12
CA SER A 101 3.61 31.86 7.44
C SER A 101 4.63 32.91 7.92
N ALA A 102 4.12 34.02 8.44
CA ALA A 102 4.91 34.99 9.19
C ALA A 102 5.19 34.55 10.65
N LEU A 103 4.61 33.43 11.09
CA LEU A 103 4.78 32.91 12.45
C LEU A 103 6.11 32.16 12.58
N THR A 104 6.71 32.25 13.76
CA THR A 104 8.03 31.69 14.04
C THR A 104 8.06 30.17 14.16
N GLY A 105 6.92 29.48 14.12
CA GLY A 105 6.84 28.04 14.33
C GLY A 105 5.55 27.39 13.83
N PRO A 106 5.45 26.05 13.96
CA PRO A 106 4.28 25.31 13.52
C PRO A 106 3.05 25.66 14.37
N HIS A 107 1.92 25.84 13.70
CA HIS A 107 0.63 26.11 14.31
C HIS A 107 -0.42 25.17 13.70
N PHE A 108 -1.22 24.57 14.55
CA PHE A 108 -2.30 23.68 14.14
C PHE A 108 -3.60 24.23 14.71
N GLY A 109 -4.49 24.66 13.83
CA GLY A 109 -5.79 25.20 14.17
C GLY A 109 -6.83 24.87 13.12
N PHE A 110 -7.91 25.64 13.13
CA PHE A 110 -9.02 25.45 12.21
C PHE A 110 -8.65 25.74 10.76
N ALA A 111 -7.65 26.59 10.52
CA ALA A 111 -7.18 26.92 9.19
C ALA A 111 -6.51 25.72 8.47
N GLU A 112 -5.88 24.83 9.23
CA GLU A 112 -5.27 23.59 8.71
C GLU A 112 -6.29 22.46 8.67
N ALA A 113 -7.09 22.32 9.73
CA ALA A 113 -8.04 21.23 9.89
C ALA A 113 -9.24 21.37 8.93
N GLY A 114 -9.76 22.57 8.72
CA GLY A 114 -10.94 22.84 7.90
C GLY A 114 -10.78 22.38 6.46
N PRO A 115 -9.77 22.87 5.71
CA PRO A 115 -9.50 22.41 4.35
C PRO A 115 -9.19 20.92 4.31
N THR A 116 -8.41 20.40 5.25
CA THR A 116 -8.07 18.96 5.31
C THR A 116 -9.33 18.10 5.42
N LEU A 117 -10.23 18.43 6.35
CA LEU A 117 -11.50 17.71 6.52
C LEU A 117 -12.42 17.86 5.31
N ALA A 118 -12.49 19.05 4.72
CA ALA A 118 -13.28 19.30 3.52
C ALA A 118 -12.82 18.44 2.33
N PHE A 119 -11.51 18.40 2.05
CA PHE A 119 -10.95 17.60 0.96
C PHE A 119 -11.04 16.10 1.22
N VAL A 120 -10.80 15.65 2.45
CA VAL A 120 -10.99 14.24 2.82
C VAL A 120 -12.45 13.84 2.68
N GLY A 121 -13.38 14.67 3.17
CA GLY A 121 -14.82 14.43 3.04
C GLY A 121 -15.27 14.37 1.58
N LEU A 122 -14.82 15.30 0.75
CA LEU A 122 -15.11 15.32 -0.69
C LEU A 122 -14.53 14.09 -1.41
N TYR A 123 -13.30 13.70 -1.09
CA TYR A 123 -12.68 12.50 -1.62
C TYR A 123 -13.48 11.24 -1.23
N LEU A 124 -13.86 11.10 0.05
CA LEU A 124 -14.66 9.95 0.50
C LEU A 124 -16.05 9.93 -0.13
N LEU A 125 -16.69 11.09 -0.31
CA LEU A 125 -17.99 11.19 -0.98
C LEU A 125 -17.89 10.73 -2.44
N THR A 126 -16.94 11.28 -3.19
CA THR A 126 -16.72 10.89 -4.60
C THR A 126 -16.35 9.42 -4.73
N TYR A 127 -15.50 8.90 -3.85
CA TYR A 127 -15.17 7.48 -3.79
C TYR A 127 -16.39 6.60 -3.47
N ALA A 128 -17.24 7.00 -2.52
CA ALA A 128 -18.45 6.27 -2.17
C ALA A 128 -19.47 6.25 -3.32
N LEU A 129 -19.65 7.37 -4.02
CA LEU A 129 -20.49 7.44 -5.21
C LEU A 129 -19.96 6.54 -6.34
N PHE A 130 -18.63 6.53 -6.54
CA PHE A 130 -17.99 5.64 -7.50
C PHE A 130 -18.20 4.16 -7.13
N ALA A 131 -17.95 3.80 -5.88
CA ALA A 131 -18.13 2.43 -5.38
C ALA A 131 -19.58 1.95 -5.43
N ARG A 132 -20.55 2.86 -5.31
CA ARG A 132 -21.98 2.56 -5.50
C ARG A 132 -22.36 2.36 -6.97
N THR A 133 -21.66 3.02 -7.88
CA THR A 133 -21.99 3.01 -9.32
C THR A 133 -21.31 1.85 -10.05
N PHE A 134 -20.10 1.47 -9.65
CA PHE A 134 -19.30 0.45 -10.34
C PHE A 134 -18.99 -0.75 -9.43
N PRO A 135 -19.07 -1.99 -9.93
CA PRO A 135 -18.69 -3.17 -9.18
C PRO A 135 -17.18 -3.15 -8.86
N MET A 136 -16.84 -3.22 -7.57
CA MET A 136 -15.44 -3.14 -7.09
C MET A 136 -14.60 -4.37 -7.43
N VAL A 137 -15.25 -5.52 -7.65
CA VAL A 137 -14.59 -6.74 -8.12
C VAL A 137 -14.68 -6.74 -9.64
N SER A 138 -13.53 -6.84 -10.32
CA SER A 138 -13.55 -6.90 -11.78
C SER A 138 -14.34 -8.13 -12.24
N PRO A 139 -15.23 -8.00 -13.25
CA PRO A 139 -16.04 -9.11 -13.73
C PRO A 139 -15.21 -10.34 -14.11
N ARG A 140 -14.03 -10.10 -14.68
CA ARG A 140 -13.06 -11.16 -15.03
C ARG A 140 -12.54 -11.92 -13.80
N LEU A 141 -12.26 -11.24 -12.69
CA LEU A 141 -11.80 -11.92 -11.49
C LEU A 141 -12.94 -12.68 -10.81
N ALA A 142 -14.15 -12.14 -10.85
CA ALA A 142 -15.35 -12.84 -10.41
C ALA A 142 -15.57 -14.12 -11.24
N GLU A 143 -15.43 -14.03 -12.56
CA GLU A 143 -15.53 -15.17 -13.47
C GLU A 143 -14.46 -16.24 -13.22
N ILE A 144 -13.19 -15.85 -13.03
CA ILE A 144 -12.12 -16.81 -12.69
C ILE A 144 -12.43 -17.52 -11.36
N THR A 145 -12.97 -16.80 -10.39
CA THR A 145 -13.32 -17.37 -9.08
C THR A 145 -14.50 -18.33 -9.22
N LEU A 146 -15.55 -17.94 -9.94
CA LEU A 146 -16.72 -18.77 -10.24
C LEU A 146 -16.35 -20.02 -11.05
N ASN A 147 -15.51 -19.89 -12.08
CA ASN A 147 -15.05 -21.02 -12.89
C ASN A 147 -14.20 -22.00 -12.07
N ARG A 148 -13.38 -21.48 -11.15
CA ARG A 148 -12.65 -22.32 -10.20
C ARG A 148 -13.61 -23.08 -9.29
N GLU A 149 -14.55 -22.40 -8.65
CA GLU A 149 -15.55 -23.04 -7.78
C GLU A 149 -16.38 -24.10 -8.51
N ARG A 150 -16.82 -23.80 -9.74
CA ARG A 150 -17.52 -24.78 -10.60
C ARG A 150 -16.65 -26.00 -10.91
N GLY A 151 -15.38 -25.79 -11.25
CA GLY A 151 -14.45 -26.89 -11.53
C GLY A 151 -14.28 -27.83 -10.33
N HIS A 152 -14.14 -27.27 -9.12
CA HIS A 152 -14.08 -28.06 -7.88
C HIS A 152 -15.39 -28.84 -7.63
N ALA A 153 -16.55 -28.23 -7.87
CA ALA A 153 -17.84 -28.91 -7.71
C ALA A 153 -18.03 -30.08 -8.70
N THR A 154 -17.56 -29.94 -9.95
CA THR A 154 -17.55 -31.06 -10.91
C THR A 154 -16.62 -32.20 -10.49
N VAL A 155 -15.41 -31.90 -10.00
CA VAL A 155 -14.47 -32.92 -9.53
C VAL A 155 -14.99 -33.64 -8.29
N GLU A 156 -15.61 -32.90 -7.37
CA GLU A 156 -16.25 -33.48 -6.18
C GLU A 156 -17.44 -34.37 -6.55
N ALA A 157 -18.26 -33.97 -7.53
CA ALA A 157 -19.34 -34.81 -8.04
C ALA A 157 -18.85 -36.07 -8.76
N GLU A 158 -17.73 -35.99 -9.49
CA GLU A 158 -17.08 -37.14 -10.14
C GLU A 158 -16.51 -38.11 -9.10
N PHE A 159 -15.90 -37.59 -8.01
CA PHE A 159 -15.35 -38.41 -6.93
C PHE A 159 -16.40 -38.99 -5.98
N LEU A 160 -17.54 -38.32 -5.79
CA LEU A 160 -18.62 -38.76 -4.89
C LEU A 160 -19.73 -39.55 -5.61
N HIS A 161 -19.59 -39.80 -6.91
CA HIS A 161 -20.45 -40.75 -7.61
C HIS A 161 -20.16 -42.17 -7.10
N GLU A 162 -21.20 -42.98 -6.86
CA GLU A 162 -21.01 -44.40 -6.52
C GLU A 162 -20.30 -45.11 -7.68
N GLU A 163 -19.03 -45.51 -7.51
CA GLU A 163 -18.26 -46.19 -8.56
C GLU A 163 -19.04 -47.38 -9.12
N GLY A 164 -19.43 -47.27 -10.39
CA GLY A 164 -20.16 -48.32 -11.08
C GLY A 164 -19.20 -49.25 -11.82
N ALA A 165 -19.66 -50.45 -12.18
CA ALA A 165 -18.90 -51.37 -13.04
C ALA A 165 -18.51 -50.77 -14.42
N GLN A 166 -19.07 -49.60 -14.76
CA GLN A 166 -18.85 -48.86 -15.99
C GLN A 166 -17.61 -47.95 -15.95
N ASP A 167 -17.17 -47.56 -14.74
CA ASP A 167 -16.02 -46.68 -14.52
C ASP A 167 -14.69 -47.44 -14.55
N TYR A 168 -14.75 -48.77 -14.40
CA TYR A 168 -13.59 -49.64 -14.52
C TYR A 168 -13.31 -49.99 -15.99
N VAL A 169 -12.02 -49.99 -16.36
CA VAL A 169 -11.58 -50.45 -17.68
C VAL A 169 -12.04 -51.88 -17.88
N ARG A 170 -12.83 -52.12 -18.93
CA ARG A 170 -13.33 -53.46 -19.25
C ARG A 170 -12.14 -54.44 -19.33
N PRO A 171 -12.22 -55.63 -18.69
CA PRO A 171 -11.11 -56.59 -18.64
C PRO A 171 -10.50 -56.90 -20.01
N GLU A 172 -11.35 -56.97 -21.03
CA GLU A 172 -11.03 -57.21 -22.44
C GLU A 172 -10.03 -56.20 -23.05
N LEU A 173 -10.00 -54.96 -22.54
CA LEU A 173 -9.12 -53.89 -23.00
C LEU A 173 -7.79 -53.84 -22.24
N VAL A 174 -7.75 -54.41 -21.02
CA VAL A 174 -6.53 -54.52 -20.22
C VAL A 174 -5.61 -55.60 -20.81
N GLU A 175 -6.17 -56.74 -21.20
CA GLU A 175 -5.44 -57.86 -21.79
C GLU A 175 -4.77 -57.52 -23.13
N ARG A 176 -5.28 -56.53 -23.87
CA ARG A 176 -4.71 -56.11 -25.17
C ARG A 176 -3.36 -55.41 -25.03
N ARG A 177 -3.00 -54.90 -23.84
CA ARG A 177 -1.74 -54.18 -23.60
C ARG A 177 -0.54 -55.10 -23.32
N GLU A 178 -0.78 -56.36 -22.96
CA GLU A 178 0.28 -57.30 -22.58
C GLU A 178 0.80 -58.16 -23.73
N LYS A 179 0.26 -58.06 -24.95
CA LYS A 179 0.86 -58.76 -26.09
C LYS A 179 2.17 -58.06 -26.50
N PRO A 180 3.34 -58.70 -26.33
CA PRO A 180 4.60 -58.15 -26.81
C PRO A 180 4.54 -58.05 -28.35
N ARG A 181 5.11 -56.97 -28.88
CA ARG A 181 5.28 -56.77 -30.33
C ARG A 181 6.17 -57.83 -30.95
#